data_AF-A0A845GDI2-F1
#
_entry.id   AF-A0A845GDI2-F1
#
_cell.length_a   1.000
_cell.length_b   1.000
_cell.length_c   1.000
_cell.angle_alpha   90.00
_cell.angle_beta   90.00
_cell.angle_gamma   90.00
#
_symmetry.space_group_name_H-M   'P 1'
#
loop_
_entity.id
_entity.type
_entity.pdbx_description
1 polymer ?
#
loop_
_entity_poly.entity_id
_entity_poly.type
_entity_poly.pdbx_seq_one_letter_code
_entity_poly.pdbx_strand_id
1 'polypeptide(L)'
;MLALIEQAGLNGESQDPSAIVLKAVEFWLAAQQKRAPAAAGGDVHGYQWKSLFLPEGTQIRCNTYGEQYYASVEGDAIVYQGRKLSPNQLASLHADSVRNAWNDLYIRRPGDKFYKSASRLRREQAAADLAARTPPEAPEAPAKPSAPAIPARAEPVACPPAQATPPRDANPGQGWTLPERRKHRFRLEDVAFE
;
A
#
# COMPACT_ATOMS: atom_id res chain seq x y z
N MET A 1 6.82 -44.34 -26.66
CA MET A 1 5.69 -43.40 -26.56
C MET A 1 4.46 -43.82 -27.37
N LEU A 2 4.57 -44.59 -28.46
CA LEU A 2 3.41 -45.07 -29.22
C LEU A 2 2.74 -46.34 -28.64
N ALA A 3 3.50 -47.21 -27.97
CA ALA A 3 2.99 -48.48 -27.44
C ALA A 3 2.00 -48.36 -26.26
N LEU A 4 1.94 -47.20 -25.60
CA LEU A 4 1.02 -46.98 -24.47
C LEU A 4 -0.39 -46.59 -24.95
N ILE A 5 -0.51 -46.05 -26.17
CA ILE A 5 -1.77 -45.54 -26.73
C ILE A 5 -2.61 -46.69 -27.29
N GLU A 6 -1.97 -47.72 -27.87
CA GLU A 6 -2.68 -48.94 -28.33
C GLU A 6 -3.21 -49.78 -27.17
N GLN A 7 -2.56 -49.77 -26.01
CA GLN A 7 -2.96 -50.61 -24.87
C GLN A 7 -4.21 -50.07 -24.15
N ALA A 8 -4.55 -48.80 -24.32
CA ALA A 8 -5.77 -48.18 -23.80
C ALA A 8 -7.02 -48.44 -24.68
N GLY A 9 -6.84 -48.91 -25.92
CA GLY A 9 -7.95 -49.20 -26.83
C GLY A 9 -8.69 -50.53 -26.57
N LEU A 10 -8.15 -51.39 -25.69
CA LEU A 10 -8.69 -52.74 -25.45
C LEU A 10 -9.59 -52.84 -24.22
N ASN A 11 -9.61 -51.84 -23.34
CA ASN A 11 -10.40 -51.84 -22.11
C ASN A 11 -11.43 -50.70 -22.14
N GLY A 12 -12.43 -50.81 -23.03
CA GLY A 12 -13.84 -50.39 -22.82
C GLY A 12 -14.20 -49.01 -22.25
N GLU A 13 -13.25 -48.12 -21.99
CA GLU A 13 -13.49 -46.80 -21.45
C GLU A 13 -12.49 -45.89 -22.17
N SER A 14 -12.82 -45.52 -23.41
CA SER A 14 -12.17 -44.40 -24.07
C SER A 14 -12.53 -43.13 -23.28
N GLN A 15 -11.83 -42.89 -22.18
CA GLN A 15 -11.81 -41.57 -21.60
C GLN A 15 -11.12 -40.70 -22.64
N ASP A 16 -11.95 -39.95 -23.35
CA ASP A 16 -11.53 -38.95 -24.31
C ASP A 16 -10.40 -38.13 -23.66
N PRO A 17 -9.20 -38.06 -24.27
CA PRO A 17 -8.08 -37.30 -23.72
C PRO A 17 -8.49 -35.86 -23.39
N SER A 18 -9.47 -35.30 -24.11
CA SER A 18 -10.05 -33.99 -23.81
C SER A 18 -10.72 -33.95 -22.42
N ALA A 19 -11.44 -35.00 -22.03
CA ALA A 19 -12.12 -35.11 -20.74
C ALA A 19 -11.13 -35.28 -19.58
N ILE A 20 -10.01 -35.95 -19.81
CA ILE A 20 -8.93 -36.06 -18.81
C ILE A 20 -8.27 -34.69 -18.60
N VAL A 21 -7.97 -33.97 -19.68
CA VAL A 21 -7.42 -32.61 -19.60
C VAL A 21 -8.41 -31.66 -18.93
N LEU A 22 -9.69 -31.72 -19.27
CA LEU A 22 -10.73 -30.91 -18.63
C LEU A 22 -10.79 -31.17 -17.13
N LYS A 23 -10.84 -32.44 -16.70
CA LYS A 23 -10.81 -32.81 -15.28
C LYS A 23 -9.54 -32.32 -14.57
N ALA A 24 -8.38 -32.38 -15.22
CA ALA A 24 -7.13 -31.89 -14.67
C ALA A 24 -7.15 -30.35 -14.50
N VAL A 25 -7.70 -29.63 -15.49
CA VAL A 25 -7.87 -28.17 -15.43
C VAL A 25 -8.88 -27.78 -14.36
N GLU A 26 -10.02 -28.47 -14.25
CA GLU A 26 -11.01 -28.26 -13.20
C GLU A 26 -10.44 -28.51 -11.80
N PHE A 27 -9.68 -29.60 -11.63
CA PHE A 27 -9.01 -29.91 -10.37
C PHE A 27 -7.96 -28.84 -10.02
N TRP A 28 -7.19 -28.38 -11.01
CA TRP A 28 -6.24 -27.29 -10.84
C TRP A 28 -6.93 -25.96 -10.50
N LEU A 29 -8.05 -25.62 -11.15
CA LEU A 29 -8.85 -24.44 -10.85
C LEU A 29 -9.42 -24.50 -9.42
N ALA A 30 -9.93 -25.67 -9.01
CA ALA A 30 -10.46 -25.87 -7.66
C ALA A 30 -9.36 -25.76 -6.59
N ALA A 31 -8.16 -26.29 -6.87
CA ALA A 31 -6.99 -26.11 -6.02
C ALA A 31 -6.52 -24.64 -5.96
N GLN A 32 -6.63 -23.91 -7.07
CA GLN A 32 -6.34 -22.48 -7.12
C GLN A 32 -7.38 -21.65 -6.36
N GLN A 33 -8.67 -22.00 -6.44
CA GLN A 33 -9.73 -21.35 -5.65
C GLN A 33 -9.57 -21.60 -4.14
N LYS A 34 -9.05 -22.76 -3.74
CA LYS A 34 -8.69 -23.05 -2.34
C LYS A 34 -7.41 -22.36 -1.87
N ARG A 35 -6.51 -21.99 -2.80
CA ARG A 35 -5.26 -21.25 -2.51
C ARG A 35 -5.41 -19.74 -2.62
N ALA A 36 -6.36 -19.27 -3.40
CA ALA A 36 -6.81 -17.90 -3.35
C ALA A 36 -7.39 -17.68 -1.93
N PRO A 37 -6.95 -16.65 -1.18
CA PRO A 37 -7.75 -16.21 -0.05
C PRO A 37 -9.14 -15.95 -0.61
N ALA A 38 -10.19 -16.42 0.08
CA ALA A 38 -11.59 -16.39 -0.34
C ALA A 38 -12.03 -15.01 -0.88
N ALA A 39 -11.69 -14.72 -2.13
CA ALA A 39 -12.00 -13.49 -2.84
C ALA A 39 -13.11 -13.82 -3.82
N ALA A 40 -14.23 -14.26 -3.28
CA ALA A 40 -15.47 -14.46 -4.02
C ALA A 40 -16.64 -14.18 -3.08
N GLY A 41 -17.01 -12.90 -2.99
CA GLY A 41 -18.32 -12.47 -2.48
C GLY A 41 -18.52 -12.38 -0.96
N GLY A 42 -17.50 -12.68 -0.14
CA GLY A 42 -17.48 -12.22 1.24
C GLY A 42 -17.11 -10.75 1.28
N ASP A 43 -17.76 -9.96 2.14
CA ASP A 43 -17.32 -8.60 2.47
C ASP A 43 -15.78 -8.59 2.57
N VAL A 44 -15.10 -7.70 1.84
CA VAL A 44 -13.63 -7.67 1.87
C VAL A 44 -13.23 -7.09 3.23
N HIS A 45 -13.19 -7.96 4.23
CA HIS A 45 -12.80 -7.59 5.58
C HIS A 45 -11.33 -7.21 5.59
N GLY A 46 -11.01 -6.14 6.29
CA GLY A 46 -9.65 -5.61 6.30
C GLY A 46 -9.50 -4.35 7.11
N TYR A 47 -8.27 -4.11 7.53
CA TYR A 47 -7.91 -2.94 8.30
C TYR A 47 -7.57 -1.77 7.38
N GLN A 48 -8.36 -0.69 7.45
CA GLN A 48 -8.03 0.57 6.77
C GLN A 48 -7.08 1.41 7.62
N TRP A 49 -5.83 1.52 7.17
CA TRP A 49 -4.83 2.39 7.78
C TRP A 49 -4.61 3.67 6.98
N LYS A 50 -5.41 4.72 7.28
CA LYS A 50 -5.38 6.00 6.56
C LYS A 50 -5.61 5.82 5.05
N SER A 51 -4.53 5.83 4.25
CA SER A 51 -4.56 5.64 2.79
C SER A 51 -4.11 4.24 2.37
N LEU A 52 -3.80 3.35 3.31
CA LEU A 52 -3.34 1.99 3.03
C LEU A 52 -4.40 1.00 3.53
N PHE A 53 -5.02 0.28 2.59
CA PHE A 53 -5.89 -0.85 2.93
C PHE A 53 -5.07 -2.12 3.14
N LEU A 54 -5.36 -2.84 4.23
CA LEU A 54 -4.76 -4.12 4.58
C LEU A 54 -5.86 -5.19 4.59
N PRO A 55 -5.90 -6.11 3.61
CA PRO A 55 -6.91 -7.16 3.61
C PRO A 55 -6.70 -8.11 4.80
N GLU A 56 -7.78 -8.78 5.20
CA GLU A 56 -7.74 -9.86 6.17
C GLU A 56 -6.71 -10.94 5.78
N GLY A 57 -6.03 -11.51 6.79
CA GLY A 57 -4.94 -12.46 6.59
C GLY A 57 -3.59 -11.82 6.27
N THR A 58 -3.52 -10.48 6.20
CA THR A 58 -2.24 -9.77 6.10
C THR A 58 -1.39 -9.99 7.35
N GLN A 59 -0.13 -10.40 7.16
CA GLN A 59 0.83 -10.53 8.24
C GLN A 59 1.63 -9.24 8.39
N ILE A 60 1.71 -8.73 9.61
CA ILE A 60 2.48 -7.54 9.97
C ILE A 60 3.64 -8.00 10.85
N ARG A 61 4.84 -7.58 10.48
CA ARG A 61 6.06 -7.79 11.25
C ARG A 61 6.58 -6.45 11.72
N CYS A 62 6.87 -6.30 13.02
CA CYS A 62 7.64 -5.19 13.53
C CYS A 62 9.01 -5.68 14.03
N ASN A 63 10.02 -4.82 13.92
CA ASN A 63 11.35 -5.07 14.47
C ASN A 63 11.64 -4.03 15.55
N THR A 64 11.88 -4.49 16.76
CA THR A 64 12.17 -3.61 17.90
C THR A 64 13.35 -4.18 18.68
N TYR A 65 14.41 -3.38 18.83
CA TYR A 65 15.67 -3.77 19.48
C TYR A 65 16.27 -5.11 19.00
N GLY A 66 16.06 -5.48 17.72
CA GLY A 66 16.55 -6.73 17.15
C GLY A 66 15.58 -7.90 17.28
N GLU A 67 14.53 -7.77 18.10
CA GLU A 67 13.45 -8.74 18.21
C GLU A 67 12.39 -8.52 17.13
N GLN A 68 11.85 -9.63 16.62
CA GLN A 68 10.83 -9.63 15.58
C GLN A 68 9.49 -10.06 16.16
N TYR A 69 8.49 -9.19 16.03
CA TYR A 69 7.13 -9.49 16.47
C TYR A 69 6.19 -9.59 15.29
N TYR A 70 5.27 -10.55 15.36
CA TYR A 70 4.35 -10.88 14.29
C TYR A 70 2.91 -10.68 14.76
N ALA A 71 2.16 -9.90 13.98
CA ALA A 71 0.73 -9.66 14.15
C ALA A 71 0.00 -10.04 12.85
N SER A 72 -1.29 -10.34 12.96
CA SER A 72 -2.15 -10.65 11.82
C SER A 72 -3.33 -9.68 11.78
N VAL A 73 -3.78 -9.34 10.58
CA VAL A 73 -5.04 -8.62 10.39
C VAL A 73 -6.17 -9.63 10.38
N GLU A 74 -7.11 -9.48 11.30
CA GLU A 74 -8.31 -10.31 11.45
C GLU A 74 -9.52 -9.37 11.44
N GLY A 75 -10.40 -9.54 10.47
CA GLY A 75 -11.45 -8.56 10.18
C GLY A 75 -10.90 -7.13 10.01
N ASP A 76 -11.40 -6.22 10.85
CA ASP A 76 -11.07 -4.79 10.84
C ASP A 76 -10.08 -4.39 11.95
N ALA A 77 -9.31 -5.35 12.49
CA ALA A 77 -8.34 -5.07 13.55
C ALA A 77 -7.00 -5.79 13.31
N ILE A 78 -5.92 -5.16 13.79
CA ILE A 78 -4.62 -5.83 13.88
C ILE A 78 -4.58 -6.56 15.22
N VAL A 79 -4.44 -7.89 15.16
CA VAL A 79 -4.40 -8.76 16.32
C VAL A 79 -2.97 -9.22 16.57
N TYR A 80 -2.49 -8.99 17.79
CA TYR A 80 -1.21 -9.46 18.29
C TYR A 80 -1.44 -10.22 19.60
N GLN A 81 -1.09 -11.50 19.64
CA GLN A 81 -1.30 -12.37 20.81
C GLN A 81 -2.75 -12.31 21.36
N GLY A 82 -3.75 -12.26 20.48
CA GLY A 82 -5.17 -12.16 20.85
C GLY A 82 -5.62 -10.76 21.29
N ARG A 83 -4.73 -9.76 21.30
CA ARG A 83 -5.08 -8.36 21.60
C ARG A 83 -5.24 -7.56 20.33
N LYS A 84 -6.34 -6.82 20.23
CA LYS A 84 -6.57 -5.84 19.15
C LYS A 84 -5.73 -4.60 19.43
N LEU A 85 -4.87 -4.24 18.49
CA LEU A 85 -3.95 -3.11 18.62
C LEU A 85 -4.04 -2.20 17.40
N SER A 86 -3.74 -0.92 17.62
CA SER A 86 -3.48 0.01 16.52
C SER A 86 -2.06 -0.16 15.98
N PRO A 87 -1.78 0.27 14.73
CA PRO A 87 -0.43 0.22 14.15
C PRO A 87 0.63 0.91 15.02
N ASN A 88 0.28 2.04 15.64
CA ASN A 88 1.21 2.81 16.46
C ASN A 88 1.48 2.13 17.81
N GLN A 89 0.46 1.49 18.39
CA GLN A 89 0.64 0.65 19.56
C GLN A 89 1.54 -0.53 19.22
N LEU A 90 1.29 -1.26 18.13
CA LEU A 90 2.13 -2.39 17.70
C LEU A 90 3.60 -2.00 17.53
N ALA A 91 3.87 -0.82 16.97
CA ALA A 91 5.24 -0.30 16.81
C ALA A 91 5.88 0.13 18.13
N SER A 92 5.08 0.50 19.15
CA SER A 92 5.57 1.02 20.43
C SER A 92 5.48 0.00 21.58
N LEU A 93 4.85 -1.16 21.40
CA LEU A 93 4.62 -2.18 22.44
C LEU A 93 5.90 -2.56 23.20
N HIS A 94 6.99 -2.75 22.46
CA HIS A 94 8.27 -3.23 22.97
C HIS A 94 9.36 -2.16 22.88
N ALA A 95 8.97 -0.92 22.58
CA ALA A 95 9.89 0.21 22.46
C ALA A 95 9.70 1.16 23.63
N ASP A 96 10.80 1.66 24.21
CA ASP A 96 10.76 2.67 25.28
C ASP A 96 10.41 4.08 24.76
N SER A 97 10.04 4.21 23.48
CA SER A 97 9.78 5.49 22.81
C SER A 97 8.68 5.38 21.75
N VAL A 98 8.08 6.52 21.42
CA VAL A 98 7.07 6.62 20.36
C VAL A 98 7.75 6.54 19.00
N ARG A 99 7.50 5.44 18.27
CA ARG A 99 8.09 5.21 16.95
C ARG A 99 7.10 5.45 15.83
N ASN A 100 7.64 5.66 14.63
CA ASN A 100 6.81 5.85 13.45
C ASN A 100 6.45 4.49 12.85
N ALA A 101 5.22 4.04 13.10
CA ALA A 101 4.72 2.78 12.56
C ALA A 101 4.88 2.61 11.04
N TRP A 102 4.87 3.69 10.25
CA TRP A 102 5.06 3.57 8.80
C TRP A 102 6.45 3.04 8.42
N ASN A 103 7.48 3.42 9.17
CA ASN A 103 8.85 2.97 8.91
C ASN A 103 9.16 1.65 9.63
N ASP A 104 8.55 1.43 10.78
CA ASP A 104 8.89 0.30 11.65
C ASP A 104 8.09 -0.97 11.33
N LEU A 105 6.92 -0.82 10.68
CA LEU A 105 6.09 -1.96 10.30
C LEU A 105 6.40 -2.44 8.89
N TYR A 106 6.54 -3.75 8.78
CA TYR A 106 6.64 -4.50 7.55
C TYR A 106 5.38 -5.32 7.35
N ILE A 107 4.87 -5.35 6.13
CA ILE A 107 3.57 -5.89 5.79
C ILE A 107 3.74 -6.91 4.67
N ARG A 108 3.07 -8.04 4.81
CA ARG A 108 2.98 -9.09 3.80
C ARG A 108 1.50 -9.38 3.54
N ARG A 109 1.02 -8.98 2.37
CA ARG A 109 -0.36 -9.23 1.94
C ARG A 109 -0.55 -10.72 1.63
N PRO A 110 -1.78 -11.25 1.73
CA PRO A 110 -2.09 -12.60 1.27
C PRO A 110 -1.83 -12.69 -0.25
N GLY A 111 -0.76 -13.40 -0.63
CA GLY A 111 -0.27 -13.50 -2.01
C GLY A 111 1.14 -12.93 -2.22
N ASP A 112 1.62 -12.04 -1.34
CA ASP A 112 2.98 -11.52 -1.41
C ASP A 112 3.99 -12.54 -0.87
N LYS A 113 5.10 -12.72 -1.61
CA LYS A 113 6.22 -13.61 -1.20
C LYS A 113 7.09 -12.98 -0.11
N PHE A 114 7.23 -11.67 -0.11
CA PHE A 114 8.16 -10.95 0.76
C PHE A 114 7.45 -9.85 1.55
N TYR A 115 7.99 -9.56 2.72
CA TYR A 115 7.57 -8.41 3.52
C TYR A 115 8.05 -7.11 2.88
N LYS A 116 7.13 -6.15 2.73
CA LYS A 116 7.42 -4.78 2.26
C LYS A 116 7.22 -3.79 3.42
N SER A 117 8.00 -2.72 3.47
CA SER A 117 7.77 -1.68 4.48
C SER A 117 6.44 -0.96 4.23
N ALA A 118 5.74 -0.59 5.30
CA ALA A 118 4.45 0.10 5.21
C ALA A 118 4.58 1.45 4.48
N SER A 119 5.66 2.20 4.73
CA SER A 119 6.01 3.43 3.99
C SER A 119 6.13 3.20 2.48
N ARG A 120 6.69 2.07 2.05
CA ARG A 120 6.80 1.74 0.63
C ARG A 120 5.43 1.46 0.02
N LEU A 121 4.63 0.61 0.68
CA LEU A 121 3.27 0.30 0.22
C LEU A 121 2.39 1.54 0.12
N ARG A 122 2.50 2.46 1.07
CA ARG A 122 1.77 3.73 1.03
C ARG A 122 2.10 4.57 -0.20
N ARG A 123 3.38 4.64 -0.58
CA ARG A 123 3.81 5.35 -1.80
C ARG A 123 3.33 4.65 -3.06
N GLU A 124 3.43 3.33 -3.11
CA GLU A 124 2.93 2.52 -4.23
C GLU A 124 1.41 2.73 -4.43
N GLN A 125 0.65 2.72 -3.34
CA GLN A 125 -0.80 2.98 -3.37
C GLN A 125 -1.11 4.40 -3.85
N ALA A 126 -0.44 5.42 -3.28
CA ALA A 126 -0.65 6.80 -3.70
C ALA A 126 -0.27 7.04 -5.18
N ALA A 127 0.77 6.38 -5.67
CA ALA A 127 1.15 6.43 -7.08
C ALA A 127 0.11 5.76 -7.98
N ALA A 128 -0.44 4.61 -7.55
CA ALA A 128 -1.53 3.93 -8.26
C ALA A 128 -2.81 4.78 -8.28
N ASP A 129 -3.17 5.42 -7.17
CA ASP A 129 -4.33 6.31 -7.09
C ASP A 129 -4.15 7.54 -7.99
N LEU A 130 -2.93 8.09 -8.08
CA LEU A 130 -2.62 9.19 -8.99
C LEU A 130 -2.68 8.74 -10.46
N ALA A 131 -2.12 7.57 -10.79
CA ALA A 131 -2.19 7.01 -12.13
C ALA A 131 -3.63 6.69 -12.56
N ALA A 132 -4.48 6.23 -11.64
CA ALA A 132 -5.91 6.02 -11.90
C ALA A 132 -6.66 7.34 -12.13
N ARG A 133 -6.17 8.45 -11.55
CA ARG A 133 -6.74 9.79 -11.72
C ARG A 133 -6.27 10.51 -12.97
N THR A 134 -5.16 10.09 -13.58
CA THR A 134 -4.65 10.65 -14.83
C THR A 134 -5.03 9.71 -15.99
N PRO A 135 -6.05 10.03 -16.80
CA PRO A 135 -6.31 9.28 -18.03
C PRO A 135 -5.07 9.29 -18.93
N PRO A 136 -4.80 8.24 -19.73
CA PRO A 136 -3.69 8.23 -20.66
C PRO A 136 -3.93 9.29 -21.74
N GLU A 137 -3.22 10.40 -21.64
CA GLU A 137 -3.11 11.41 -22.69
C GLU A 137 -2.42 10.77 -23.90
N ALA A 138 -3.15 10.70 -25.02
CA ALA A 138 -2.67 10.21 -26.30
C ALA A 138 -1.51 11.09 -26.83
N PRO A 139 -0.54 10.54 -27.58
CA PRO A 139 0.65 11.26 -27.97
C PRO A 139 0.33 12.33 -29.05
N GLU A 140 0.38 13.60 -28.66
CA GLU A 140 0.22 14.72 -29.58
C GLU A 140 1.56 15.04 -30.27
N ALA A 141 1.60 14.89 -31.60
CA ALA A 141 2.71 15.28 -32.47
C ALA A 141 2.54 16.74 -32.95
N PRO A 142 3.62 17.41 -33.36
CA PRO A 142 3.81 18.85 -33.16
C PRO A 142 3.40 19.71 -34.37
N ALA A 143 2.81 20.89 -34.14
CA ALA A 143 2.73 21.95 -35.14
C ALA A 143 2.97 23.35 -34.54
N LYS A 144 3.85 24.07 -35.24
CA LYS A 144 4.57 25.31 -34.91
C LYS A 144 3.70 26.60 -35.07
N PRO A 145 4.25 27.79 -34.74
CA PRO A 145 3.56 28.86 -34.03
C PRO A 145 2.98 29.96 -34.95
N SER A 146 2.01 30.72 -34.45
CA SER A 146 1.71 32.06 -34.99
C SER A 146 1.25 33.01 -33.89
N ALA A 147 2.11 33.97 -33.58
CA ALA A 147 1.75 35.32 -33.13
C ALA A 147 1.94 36.24 -34.37
N PRO A 148 1.41 37.49 -34.44
CA PRO A 148 0.95 38.34 -33.33
C PRO A 148 -0.34 39.14 -33.62
N ALA A 149 -0.92 39.79 -32.61
CA ALA A 149 -1.37 41.19 -32.65
C ALA A 149 -2.22 41.53 -31.40
N ILE A 150 -1.73 42.47 -30.60
CA ILE A 150 -2.49 43.21 -29.60
C ILE A 150 -3.11 44.42 -30.34
N PRO A 151 -4.37 44.82 -30.07
CA PRO A 151 -4.51 46.04 -29.25
C PRO A 151 -5.67 46.02 -28.24
N ALA A 152 -5.37 46.65 -27.10
CA ALA A 152 -6.21 47.55 -26.32
C ALA A 152 -7.56 47.06 -25.73
N ARG A 153 -7.45 46.64 -24.46
CA ARG A 153 -8.18 47.21 -23.30
C ARG A 153 -9.71 47.35 -23.41
N ALA A 154 -10.40 46.34 -22.88
CA ALA A 154 -11.64 46.50 -22.12
C ALA A 154 -11.56 45.58 -20.89
N GLU A 155 -11.98 46.09 -19.74
CA GLU A 155 -11.73 45.57 -18.40
C GLU A 155 -12.36 44.18 -18.15
N PRO A 156 -11.62 43.21 -17.57
CA PRO A 156 -12.17 41.93 -17.18
C PRO A 156 -12.73 41.96 -15.76
N VAL A 157 -13.97 41.50 -15.63
CA VAL A 157 -14.59 41.08 -14.37
C VAL A 157 -13.73 39.96 -13.77
N ALA A 158 -13.09 40.23 -12.64
CA ALA A 158 -12.17 39.32 -12.00
C ALA A 158 -12.89 38.10 -11.39
N CYS A 159 -12.59 36.92 -11.91
CA CYS A 159 -12.72 35.66 -11.18
C CYS A 159 -11.76 35.69 -9.96
N PRO A 160 -12.13 35.16 -8.79
CA PRO A 160 -11.25 35.14 -7.63
C PRO A 160 -10.00 34.26 -7.90
N PRO A 161 -8.78 34.77 -7.67
CA PRO A 161 -7.56 34.00 -7.88
C PRO A 161 -7.37 32.93 -6.79
N ALA A 162 -6.83 31.79 -7.22
CA ALA A 162 -6.26 30.77 -6.34
C ALA A 162 -5.27 31.44 -5.36
N GLN A 163 -5.57 31.33 -4.07
CA GLN A 163 -4.72 31.88 -3.02
C GLN A 163 -3.39 31.13 -3.01
N ALA A 164 -2.30 31.83 -3.36
CA ALA A 164 -0.97 31.39 -3.04
C ALA A 164 -0.88 31.22 -1.51
N THR A 165 -0.63 29.99 -1.04
CA THR A 165 -0.34 29.75 0.37
C THR A 165 0.86 30.62 0.78
N PRO A 166 0.77 31.36 1.90
CA PRO A 166 1.88 32.16 2.39
C PRO A 166 3.08 31.25 2.72
N PRO A 167 4.32 31.75 2.55
CA PRO A 167 5.51 31.03 3.03
C PRO A 167 5.33 30.73 4.51
N ARG A 168 5.66 29.49 4.92
CA ARG A 168 5.58 29.07 6.31
C ARG A 168 6.37 30.03 7.18
N ASP A 169 5.69 30.62 8.15
CA ASP A 169 6.30 31.49 9.14
C ASP A 169 7.32 30.67 9.95
N ALA A 170 8.60 30.99 9.79
CA ALA A 170 9.69 30.37 10.55
C ALA A 170 9.90 31.06 11.90
N ASN A 171 9.12 32.10 12.21
CA ASN A 171 9.25 32.83 13.44
C ASN A 171 8.75 31.98 14.63
N PRO A 172 9.57 31.77 15.68
CA PRO A 172 9.12 31.06 16.87
C PRO A 172 7.95 31.79 17.55
N GLY A 173 6.78 31.16 17.53
CA GLY A 173 5.59 31.65 18.23
C GLY A 173 5.81 31.84 19.74
N GLN A 174 4.95 32.65 20.35
CA GLN A 174 5.04 32.98 21.78
C GLN A 174 4.93 31.72 22.65
N GLY A 175 5.91 31.48 23.52
CA GLY A 175 6.00 30.27 24.38
C GLY A 175 7.06 29.23 23.98
N TRP A 176 7.88 29.49 22.95
CA TRP A 176 9.01 28.63 22.55
C TRP A 176 10.17 28.55 23.55
N THR A 177 10.22 29.46 24.52
CA THR A 177 11.25 29.53 25.57
C THR A 177 10.84 28.84 26.87
N LEU A 178 9.64 28.26 26.96
CA LEU A 178 9.17 27.58 28.16
C LEU A 178 9.94 26.25 28.38
N PRO A 179 10.47 25.99 29.60
CA PRO A 179 11.28 24.81 29.90
C PRO A 179 10.57 23.49 29.62
N GLU A 180 9.25 23.47 29.77
CA GLU A 180 8.43 22.26 29.65
C GLU A 180 8.38 21.71 28.22
N ARG A 181 8.55 22.57 27.20
CA ARG A 181 8.62 22.17 25.78
C ARG A 181 10.03 21.86 25.28
N ARG A 182 11.08 22.16 26.06
CA ARG A 182 12.48 21.85 25.70
C ARG A 182 12.81 20.37 25.79
N LYS A 183 12.06 19.60 26.58
CA LYS A 183 12.28 18.15 26.78
C LYS A 183 12.19 17.30 25.51
N HIS A 184 11.57 17.83 24.45
CA HIS A 184 11.33 17.10 23.20
C HIS A 184 12.04 17.69 21.98
N ARG A 185 12.95 18.66 22.20
CA ARG A 185 13.60 19.40 21.12
C ARG A 185 15.10 19.41 21.31
N PHE A 186 15.75 18.29 21.00
CA PHE A 186 17.20 18.31 20.78
C PHE A 186 17.47 19.09 19.49
N ARG A 187 18.20 20.19 19.58
CA ARG A 187 18.81 20.82 18.41
C ARG A 187 20.18 20.21 18.19
N LEU A 188 20.60 20.09 16.94
CA LEU A 188 21.89 19.51 16.57
C LEU A 188 23.08 20.31 17.15
N GLU A 189 22.86 21.60 17.46
CA GLU A 189 23.79 22.51 18.14
C GLU A 189 23.95 22.29 19.65
N ASP A 190 23.02 21.56 20.31
CA ASP A 190 23.09 21.24 21.74
C ASP A 190 23.87 19.94 22.03
N VAL A 191 24.28 19.20 21.00
CA VAL A 191 25.15 18.03 21.12
C VAL A 191 26.59 18.51 20.95
N ALA A 192 27.21 18.93 22.06
CA ALA A 192 28.66 19.15 22.08
C ALA A 192 29.37 17.83 21.76
N PHE A 193 30.06 17.78 20.63
CA PHE A 193 31.09 16.77 20.39
C PHE A 193 32.39 17.32 20.98
N GLU A 194 32.87 16.72 22.08
CA GLU A 194 34.30 16.79 22.45
C GLU A 194 35.11 15.85 21.55
#